data_AF-A0A3D3ALF9-F1
#
_entry.id   AF-A0A3D3ALF9-F1
#
_cell.length_a   1.000
_cell.length_b   1.000
_cell.length_c   1.000
_cell.angle_alpha   90.00
_cell.angle_beta   90.00
_cell.angle_gamma   90.00
#
_symmetry.space_group_name_H-M   'P 1'
#
loop_
_entity.id
_entity.type
_entity.pdbx_description
1 polymer ?
#
loop_
_entity_poly.entity_id
_entity_poly.type
_entity_poly.pdbx_seq_one_letter_code
_entity_poly.pdbx_strand_id
1 'polypeptide(L)'
;MKLEIKKIEPLLPPVGNEQWIEGSVSTKIGKVGKIKTKLDWKDTLGGFKVRWGMNRMNYRIEPGIYAAGNPSPDSPVLVSANYKLTFDILRKNLSGIDAWVLILDTKGVNVWCAAGKGTFGTKELVNRIKKVHLEKIVSHNTLILPQLGAVGVSAFETAKKSGFKVVYGPVRADDLSEYLKNGLQKTEKMSRVFFHLKDRLAVVPIEL
;
A
#
# COMPACT_ATOMS: atom_id res chain seq x y z
N MET A 1 29.26 -18.00 -25.02
CA MET A 1 27.93 -17.40 -25.18
C MET A 1 27.68 -16.48 -23.99
N LYS A 2 27.94 -15.17 -24.12
CA LYS A 2 27.69 -14.20 -23.05
C LYS A 2 26.18 -14.00 -22.96
N LEU A 3 25.56 -14.48 -21.88
CA LEU A 3 24.17 -14.15 -21.55
C LEU A 3 24.12 -12.66 -21.25
N GLU A 4 23.63 -11.85 -22.19
CA GLU A 4 23.20 -10.49 -21.91
C GLU A 4 22.08 -10.56 -20.87
N ILE A 5 22.42 -10.20 -19.64
CA ILE A 5 21.44 -9.94 -18.60
C ILE A 5 20.66 -8.71 -19.07
N LYS A 6 19.51 -8.92 -19.74
CA LYS A 6 18.55 -7.84 -20.01
C LYS A 6 18.31 -7.11 -18.69
N LYS A 7 18.73 -5.83 -18.62
CA LYS A 7 18.38 -4.95 -17.51
C LYS A 7 16.85 -4.95 -17.44
N ILE A 8 16.29 -5.56 -16.40
CA ILE A 8 14.85 -5.49 -16.15
C ILE A 8 14.57 -4.03 -15.81
N GLU A 9 13.87 -3.33 -16.69
CA GLU A 9 13.46 -1.96 -16.40
C GLU A 9 12.49 -1.97 -15.21
N PRO A 10 12.61 -0.98 -14.30
CA PRO A 10 11.70 -0.84 -13.17
C PRO A 10 10.27 -0.70 -13.68
N LEU A 11 9.37 -1.59 -13.26
CA LEU A 11 7.96 -1.52 -13.62
C LEU A 11 7.27 -0.50 -12.71
N LEU A 12 7.41 0.78 -13.06
CA LEU A 12 6.72 1.88 -12.43
C LEU A 12 5.32 2.04 -13.03
N PRO A 13 4.30 2.32 -12.20
CA PRO A 13 2.99 2.71 -12.71
C PRO A 13 3.09 3.96 -13.60
N PRO A 14 2.26 4.06 -14.65
CA PRO A 14 2.24 5.23 -15.51
C PRO A 14 1.88 6.49 -14.71
N VAL A 15 2.66 7.56 -14.91
CA VAL A 15 2.39 8.87 -14.30
C VAL A 15 1.30 9.59 -15.12
N GLY A 16 0.25 10.06 -14.45
CA GLY A 16 -0.67 11.06 -15.02
C GLY A 16 -1.99 10.56 -15.62
N ASN A 17 -2.23 9.24 -15.67
CA ASN A 17 -3.49 8.71 -16.23
C ASN A 17 -4.66 8.72 -15.24
N GLU A 18 -4.37 8.93 -13.96
CA GLU A 18 -5.31 8.71 -12.87
C GLU A 18 -5.61 10.01 -12.11
N GLN A 19 -6.87 10.25 -11.79
CA GLN A 19 -7.32 11.51 -11.17
C GLN A 19 -6.78 11.74 -9.75
N TRP A 20 -6.41 10.66 -9.07
CA TRP A 20 -5.80 10.66 -7.75
C TRP A 20 -4.27 10.85 -7.79
N ILE A 21 -3.67 11.03 -8.97
CA ILE A 21 -2.27 11.45 -9.16
C ILE A 21 -2.25 12.97 -9.37
N GLU A 22 -1.36 13.68 -8.67
CA GLU A 22 -1.18 15.15 -8.75
C GLU A 22 0.17 15.59 -9.32
N GLY A 23 1.02 14.66 -9.71
CA GLY A 23 2.32 14.94 -10.29
C GLY A 23 3.26 13.75 -10.21
N SER A 24 4.55 14.01 -10.11
CA SER A 24 5.57 12.97 -9.94
C SER A 24 6.75 13.43 -9.10
N VAL A 25 7.41 12.47 -8.46
CA VAL A 25 8.69 12.65 -7.79
C VAL A 25 9.79 11.95 -8.60
N SER A 26 10.88 12.65 -8.86
CA SER A 26 12.04 12.09 -9.56
C SER A 26 12.84 11.18 -8.63
N THR A 27 13.14 9.96 -9.08
CA THR A 27 13.96 8.99 -8.37
C THR A 27 15.09 8.49 -9.26
N LYS A 28 16.06 7.75 -8.69
CA LYS A 28 17.17 7.13 -9.44
C LYS A 28 16.71 6.16 -10.54
N ILE A 29 15.46 5.70 -10.48
CA ILE A 29 14.89 4.69 -11.37
C ILE A 29 13.81 5.26 -12.32
N GLY A 30 13.54 6.56 -12.24
CA GLY A 30 12.51 7.23 -13.06
C GLY A 30 11.55 8.08 -12.24
N LYS A 31 10.49 8.56 -12.89
CA LYS A 31 9.45 9.36 -12.25
C LYS A 31 8.43 8.45 -11.57
N VAL A 32 8.20 8.66 -10.28
CA VAL A 32 7.18 7.97 -9.48
C VAL A 32 5.96 8.87 -9.34
N GLY A 33 4.75 8.35 -9.58
CA GLY A 33 3.51 9.12 -9.46
C GLY A 33 3.29 9.63 -8.03
N LYS A 34 3.02 10.92 -7.89
CA LYS A 34 2.68 11.57 -6.61
C LYS A 34 1.17 11.51 -6.41
N ILE A 35 0.72 10.93 -5.30
CA ILE A 35 -0.69 10.68 -5.01
C ILE A 35 -1.28 11.81 -4.19
N LYS A 36 -2.53 12.17 -4.50
CA LYS A 36 -3.34 13.07 -3.68
C LYS A 36 -3.67 12.40 -2.36
N THR A 37 -3.48 13.11 -1.26
CA THR A 37 -3.93 12.64 0.06
C THR A 37 -5.38 13.04 0.32
N LYS A 38 -5.84 14.19 -0.17
CA LYS A 38 -7.26 14.56 -0.11
C LYS A 38 -8.05 13.75 -1.14
N LEU A 39 -9.14 13.12 -0.69
CA LEU A 39 -10.09 12.44 -1.57
C LEU A 39 -10.97 13.46 -2.27
N ASP A 40 -11.25 13.25 -3.54
CA ASP A 40 -12.22 14.06 -4.28
C ASP A 40 -13.62 13.41 -4.29
N TRP A 41 -14.56 14.10 -4.95
CA TRP A 41 -15.94 13.62 -5.05
C TRP A 41 -16.05 12.32 -5.86
N LYS A 42 -15.17 12.10 -6.85
CA LYS A 42 -15.17 10.89 -7.69
C LYS A 42 -14.65 9.69 -6.92
N ASP A 43 -13.64 9.88 -6.07
CA ASP A 43 -13.18 8.87 -5.12
C ASP A 43 -14.29 8.46 -4.17
N THR A 44 -15.00 9.44 -3.63
CA THR A 44 -16.10 9.22 -2.68
C THR A 44 -17.27 8.51 -3.35
N LEU A 45 -17.66 8.95 -4.54
CA LEU A 45 -18.71 8.30 -5.33
C LEU A 45 -18.30 6.87 -5.73
N GLY A 46 -17.05 6.65 -6.14
CA GLY A 46 -16.53 5.33 -6.46
C GLY A 46 -16.60 4.38 -5.26
N GLY A 47 -16.15 4.84 -4.09
CA GLY A 47 -16.26 4.09 -2.84
C GLY A 47 -17.70 3.78 -2.44
N PHE A 48 -18.62 4.75 -2.62
CA PHE A 48 -20.05 4.53 -2.43
C PHE A 48 -20.58 3.46 -3.38
N LYS A 49 -20.34 3.59 -4.70
CA LYS A 49 -20.79 2.63 -5.70
C LYS A 49 -20.36 1.19 -5.38
N VAL A 50 -19.11 1.03 -4.97
CA VAL A 50 -18.53 -0.26 -4.57
C VAL A 50 -19.20 -0.83 -3.32
N ARG A 51 -19.60 0.03 -2.36
CA ARG A 51 -20.39 -0.38 -1.19
C ARG A 51 -21.79 -0.86 -1.54
N TRP A 52 -22.31 -0.50 -2.72
CA TRP A 52 -23.57 -1.02 -3.28
C TRP A 52 -23.33 -2.11 -4.34
N GLY A 53 -22.19 -2.78 -4.31
CA GLY A 53 -21.86 -3.89 -5.21
C GLY A 53 -21.46 -3.50 -6.64
N MET A 54 -21.60 -2.22 -7.03
CA MET A 54 -21.28 -1.79 -8.40
C MET A 54 -19.78 -1.78 -8.67
N ASN A 55 -19.36 -2.50 -9.72
CA ASN A 55 -17.98 -2.59 -10.22
C ASN A 55 -16.92 -2.97 -9.15
N ARG A 56 -17.34 -3.61 -8.06
CA ARG A 56 -16.46 -3.96 -6.93
C ARG A 56 -15.28 -4.83 -7.36
N MET A 57 -15.50 -5.77 -8.26
CA MET A 57 -14.48 -6.73 -8.71
C MET A 57 -13.36 -6.10 -9.54
N ASN A 58 -13.60 -4.92 -10.12
CA ASN A 58 -12.62 -4.21 -10.94
C ASN A 58 -12.17 -2.89 -10.32
N TYR A 59 -12.58 -2.57 -9.08
CA TYR A 59 -12.22 -1.32 -8.42
C TYR A 59 -10.80 -1.38 -7.83
N ARG A 60 -9.80 -1.30 -8.70
CA ARG A 60 -8.38 -1.48 -8.37
C ARG A 60 -7.50 -0.41 -9.02
N ILE A 61 -6.30 -0.24 -8.49
CA ILE A 61 -5.24 0.60 -9.06
C ILE A 61 -4.08 -0.27 -9.58
N GLU A 62 -3.19 0.33 -10.37
CA GLU A 62 -2.00 -0.37 -10.84
C GLU A 62 -1.04 -0.68 -9.67
N PRO A 63 -0.59 -1.93 -9.50
CA PRO A 63 0.42 -2.29 -8.51
C PRO A 63 1.77 -1.65 -8.82
N GLY A 64 2.45 -1.14 -7.80
CA GLY A 64 3.74 -0.47 -7.97
C GLY A 64 4.09 0.43 -6.80
N ILE A 65 4.98 1.38 -7.03
CA ILE A 65 5.41 2.35 -6.02
C ILE A 65 4.81 3.72 -6.35
N TYR A 66 4.39 4.43 -5.31
CA TYR A 66 3.82 5.78 -5.39
C TYR A 66 4.43 6.67 -4.30
N ALA A 67 4.34 7.98 -4.48
CA ALA A 67 4.83 8.97 -3.51
C ALA A 67 3.66 9.71 -2.86
N ALA A 68 3.59 9.72 -1.52
CA ALA A 68 2.75 10.66 -0.78
C ALA A 68 3.62 11.82 -0.28
N GLY A 69 3.21 13.05 -0.55
CA GLY A 69 4.03 14.22 -0.25
C GLY A 69 5.28 14.31 -1.13
N ASN A 70 6.43 14.63 -0.53
CA ASN A 70 7.74 14.71 -1.20
C ASN A 70 8.75 13.79 -0.49
N PRO A 71 8.58 12.46 -0.59
CA PRO A 71 9.41 11.51 0.13
C PRO A 71 10.88 11.57 -0.31
N SER A 72 11.78 11.49 0.66
CA SER A 72 13.21 11.33 0.48
C SER A 72 13.60 9.85 0.51
N PRO A 73 14.86 9.48 0.23
CA PRO A 73 15.32 8.10 0.40
C PRO A 73 15.18 7.56 1.83
N ASP A 74 15.12 8.43 2.84
CA ASP A 74 14.97 8.04 4.26
C ASP A 74 13.50 7.96 4.70
N SER A 75 12.56 8.39 3.85
CA SER A 75 11.13 8.36 4.14
C SER A 75 10.58 6.93 4.28
N PRO A 76 9.60 6.70 5.18
CA PRO A 76 9.05 5.37 5.42
C PRO A 76 8.41 4.76 4.17
N VAL A 77 8.52 3.44 4.04
CA VAL A 77 7.84 2.66 3.01
C VAL A 77 6.61 1.97 3.60
N LEU A 78 5.43 2.40 3.18
CA LEU A 78 4.14 1.86 3.58
C LEU A 78 3.67 0.85 2.53
N VAL A 79 3.28 -0.36 2.95
CA VAL A 79 2.82 -1.40 2.03
C VAL A 79 1.30 -1.53 2.10
N SER A 80 0.63 -1.67 0.95
CA SER A 80 -0.82 -1.88 0.89
C SER A 80 -1.25 -2.71 -0.32
N ALA A 81 -2.56 -2.91 -0.45
CA ALA A 81 -3.19 -3.71 -1.48
C ALA A 81 -3.71 -2.85 -2.65
N ASN A 82 -3.77 -3.39 -3.87
CA ASN A 82 -4.23 -2.66 -5.04
C ASN A 82 -5.76 -2.50 -5.16
N TYR A 83 -6.53 -2.94 -4.16
CA TYR A 83 -7.95 -2.60 -4.09
C TYR A 83 -8.12 -1.11 -3.81
N LYS A 84 -8.77 -0.36 -4.72
CA LYS A 84 -8.75 1.11 -4.68
C LYS A 84 -9.39 1.68 -3.41
N LEU A 85 -10.40 1.02 -2.84
CA LEU A 85 -10.97 1.43 -1.56
C LEU A 85 -9.96 1.32 -0.39
N THR A 86 -9.14 0.26 -0.37
CA THR A 86 -8.06 0.11 0.62
C THR A 86 -7.01 1.20 0.44
N PHE A 87 -6.63 1.47 -0.81
CA PHE A 87 -5.68 2.52 -1.16
C PHE A 87 -6.18 3.91 -0.76
N ASP A 88 -7.45 4.23 -1.03
CA ASP A 88 -8.08 5.50 -0.67
C ASP A 88 -8.14 5.68 0.87
N ILE A 89 -8.38 4.60 1.62
CA ILE A 89 -8.32 4.62 3.09
C ILE A 89 -6.89 4.90 3.60
N LEU A 90 -5.87 4.36 2.94
CA LEU A 90 -4.48 4.65 3.32
C LEU A 90 -4.13 6.11 3.00
N ARG A 91 -4.25 6.53 1.74
CA ARG A 91 -3.73 7.83 1.30
C ARG A 91 -4.41 9.04 1.97
N LYS A 92 -5.68 8.91 2.37
CA LYS A 92 -6.38 9.98 3.11
C LYS A 92 -5.77 10.27 4.48
N ASN A 93 -5.05 9.29 5.05
CA ASN A 93 -4.35 9.42 6.32
C ASN A 93 -2.87 9.80 6.15
N LEU A 94 -2.41 10.09 4.93
CA LEU A 94 -1.03 10.51 4.64
C LEU A 94 -0.87 12.03 4.48
N SER A 95 -1.91 12.81 4.78
CA SER A 95 -1.82 14.27 4.72
C SER A 95 -0.73 14.78 5.68
N GLY A 96 0.27 15.48 5.14
CA GLY A 96 1.42 15.96 5.92
C GLY A 96 2.47 14.89 6.24
N ILE A 97 2.40 13.72 5.59
CA ILE A 97 3.37 12.62 5.75
C ILE A 97 4.05 12.38 4.40
N ASP A 98 5.37 12.53 4.39
CA ASP A 98 6.22 12.18 3.25
C ASP A 98 6.56 10.70 3.33
N ALA A 99 5.97 9.90 2.44
CA ALA A 99 6.12 8.44 2.46
C ALA A 99 6.11 7.82 1.06
N TRP A 100 6.83 6.72 0.93
CA TRP A 100 6.74 5.82 -0.22
C TRP A 100 5.60 4.82 0.02
N VAL A 101 4.74 4.62 -0.99
CA VAL A 101 3.58 3.72 -0.89
C VAL A 101 3.72 2.58 -1.89
N LEU A 102 4.07 1.39 -1.39
CA LEU A 102 4.25 0.16 -2.17
C LEU A 102 2.94 -0.62 -2.23
N ILE A 103 2.36 -0.70 -3.41
CA ILE A 103 1.08 -1.37 -3.66
C ILE A 103 1.31 -2.74 -4.29
N LEU A 104 0.88 -3.78 -3.57
CA LEU A 104 0.95 -5.17 -4.00
C LEU A 104 -0.21 -5.53 -4.93
N ASP A 105 0.02 -6.46 -5.87
CA ASP A 105 -1.03 -6.99 -6.72
C ASP A 105 -1.89 -8.03 -5.98
N THR A 106 -2.94 -7.56 -5.30
CA THR A 106 -3.89 -8.41 -4.59
C THR A 106 -5.12 -8.78 -5.43
N LYS A 107 -5.08 -8.51 -6.74
CA LYS A 107 -6.21 -8.72 -7.66
C LYS A 107 -7.48 -7.97 -7.25
N GLY A 108 -7.33 -6.76 -6.70
CA GLY A 108 -8.46 -5.94 -6.26
C GLY A 108 -9.13 -6.46 -4.98
N VAL A 109 -8.39 -7.20 -4.14
CA VAL A 109 -8.87 -7.67 -2.83
C VAL A 109 -8.23 -6.84 -1.71
N ASN A 110 -8.98 -6.54 -0.65
CA ASN A 110 -8.46 -5.82 0.53
C ASN A 110 -7.34 -6.60 1.23
N VAL A 111 -6.58 -5.94 2.11
CA VAL A 111 -5.44 -6.53 2.82
C VAL A 111 -5.78 -7.82 3.54
N TRP A 112 -6.80 -7.84 4.41
CA TRP A 112 -7.12 -9.01 5.24
C TRP A 112 -7.46 -10.21 4.37
N CYS A 113 -8.45 -10.05 3.49
CA CYS A 113 -8.92 -11.15 2.65
C CYS A 113 -7.82 -11.63 1.69
N ALA A 114 -7.00 -10.71 1.16
CA ALA A 114 -5.88 -11.05 0.30
C ALA A 114 -4.76 -11.78 1.05
N ALA A 115 -4.54 -11.45 2.32
CA ALA A 115 -3.55 -12.13 3.15
C ALA A 115 -3.97 -13.57 3.43
N GLY A 116 -5.23 -13.80 3.80
CA GLY A 116 -5.77 -15.15 3.98
C GLY A 116 -5.78 -15.97 2.69
N LYS A 117 -5.96 -15.33 1.52
CA LYS A 117 -5.90 -15.98 0.20
C LYS A 117 -4.47 -16.11 -0.37
N GLY A 118 -3.47 -15.51 0.27
CA GLY A 118 -2.07 -15.53 -0.16
C GLY A 118 -1.67 -14.54 -1.26
N THR A 119 -2.58 -13.71 -1.78
CA THR A 119 -2.24 -12.68 -2.79
C THR A 119 -1.59 -11.45 -2.17
N PHE A 120 -1.93 -11.12 -0.92
CA PHE A 120 -1.13 -10.24 -0.07
C PHE A 120 -0.18 -11.13 0.75
N GLY A 121 0.91 -11.59 0.12
CA GLY A 121 1.81 -12.54 0.77
C GLY A 121 3.27 -12.38 0.42
N THR A 122 4.13 -13.12 1.13
CA THR A 122 5.61 -13.02 1.03
C THR A 122 6.10 -13.05 -0.41
N LYS A 123 5.54 -13.94 -1.24
CA LYS A 123 5.95 -14.09 -2.65
C LYS A 123 5.69 -12.82 -3.46
N GLU A 124 4.49 -12.26 -3.37
CA GLU A 124 4.16 -11.02 -4.09
C GLU A 124 4.92 -9.83 -3.51
N LEU A 125 5.09 -9.74 -2.19
CA LEU A 125 5.87 -8.68 -1.57
C LEU A 125 7.32 -8.65 -2.09
N VAL A 126 8.01 -9.79 -2.03
CA VAL A 126 9.39 -9.92 -2.54
C VAL A 126 9.47 -9.63 -4.03
N ASN A 127 8.51 -10.14 -4.81
CA ASN A 127 8.41 -9.87 -6.24
C ASN A 127 8.24 -8.37 -6.52
N ARG A 128 7.37 -7.69 -5.77
CA ARG A 128 7.08 -6.28 -5.95
C ARG A 128 8.28 -5.39 -5.60
N ILE A 129 8.96 -5.67 -4.48
CA ILE A 129 10.21 -5.00 -4.08
C ILE A 129 11.23 -5.03 -5.23
N LYS A 130 11.44 -6.21 -5.84
CA LYS A 130 12.37 -6.39 -6.96
C LYS A 130 11.92 -5.66 -8.22
N LYS A 131 10.64 -5.77 -8.59
CA LYS A 131 10.10 -5.11 -9.80
C LYS A 131 10.23 -3.60 -9.78
N VAL A 132 10.06 -2.99 -8.61
CA VAL A 132 10.20 -1.53 -8.46
C VAL A 132 11.62 -1.11 -8.11
N HIS A 133 12.58 -2.04 -7.96
CA HIS A 133 13.95 -1.75 -7.52
C HIS A 133 13.99 -0.86 -6.27
N LEU A 134 13.25 -1.24 -5.24
CA LEU A 134 13.04 -0.41 -4.06
C LEU A 134 14.36 0.00 -3.38
N GLU A 135 15.39 -0.85 -3.45
CA GLU A 135 16.74 -0.60 -2.95
C GLU A 135 17.44 0.60 -3.62
N LYS A 136 16.96 1.05 -4.78
CA LYS A 136 17.46 2.25 -5.46
C LYS A 136 16.66 3.50 -5.12
N ILE A 137 15.49 3.35 -4.50
CA ILE A 137 14.61 4.45 -4.11
C ILE A 137 14.91 4.89 -2.68
N VAL A 138 15.07 3.93 -1.76
CA VAL A 138 15.28 4.19 -0.33
C VAL A 138 16.69 3.84 0.14
N SER A 139 17.15 4.51 1.19
CA SER A 139 18.45 4.31 1.86
C SER A 139 18.41 3.23 2.96
N HIS A 140 17.22 2.82 3.37
CA HIS A 140 16.97 1.88 4.46
C HIS A 140 16.26 0.62 3.94
N ASN A 141 16.12 -0.39 4.81
CA ASN A 141 15.52 -1.68 4.45
C ASN A 141 14.30 -2.04 5.29
N THR A 142 13.49 -1.06 5.70
CA THR A 142 12.31 -1.31 6.56
C THR A 142 11.02 -1.06 5.80
N LEU A 143 10.09 -2.01 5.88
CA LEU A 143 8.76 -1.95 5.30
C LEU A 143 7.72 -1.96 6.42
N ILE A 144 6.77 -1.03 6.36
CA ILE A 144 5.67 -0.95 7.30
C ILE A 144 4.44 -1.58 6.64
N LEU A 145 4.05 -2.75 7.14
CA LEU A 145 2.88 -3.49 6.67
C LEU A 145 1.69 -3.27 7.61
N PRO A 146 0.45 -3.33 7.10
CA PRO A 146 -0.74 -3.33 7.93
C PRO A 146 -0.77 -4.57 8.83
N GLN A 147 -1.21 -4.42 10.08
CA GLN A 147 -1.29 -5.52 11.05
C GLN A 147 -2.06 -6.73 10.52
N LEU A 148 -3.15 -6.49 9.79
CA LEU A 148 -4.03 -7.53 9.25
C LEU A 148 -3.43 -8.28 8.05
N GLY A 149 -2.28 -7.84 7.55
CA GLY A 149 -1.51 -8.56 6.54
C GLY A 149 -0.60 -9.65 7.11
N ALA A 150 -0.44 -9.73 8.44
CA ALA A 150 0.54 -10.60 9.09
C ALA A 150 0.31 -12.10 8.82
N VAL A 151 -0.93 -12.51 8.56
CA VAL A 151 -1.26 -13.91 8.25
C VAL A 151 -0.76 -14.37 6.87
N GLY A 152 -0.49 -13.44 5.95
CA GLY A 152 -0.03 -13.74 4.60
C GLY A 152 1.48 -13.54 4.39
N VAL A 153 2.13 -12.77 5.26
CA VAL A 153 3.53 -12.34 5.09
C VAL A 153 4.42 -12.88 6.20
N SER A 154 5.42 -13.66 5.82
CA SER A 154 6.52 -14.06 6.69
C SER A 154 7.60 -12.98 6.69
N ALA A 155 7.77 -12.30 7.84
CA ALA A 155 8.80 -11.28 8.01
C ALA A 155 10.21 -11.87 7.83
N PHE A 156 10.44 -13.08 8.36
CA PHE A 156 11.71 -13.78 8.24
C PHE A 156 12.03 -14.13 6.79
N GLU A 157 11.09 -14.73 6.05
CA GLU A 157 11.33 -15.06 4.65
C GLU A 157 11.49 -13.82 3.77
N THR A 158 10.74 -12.75 4.06
CA THR A 158 10.87 -11.47 3.34
C THR A 158 12.27 -10.91 3.52
N ALA A 159 12.77 -10.85 4.75
CA ALA A 159 14.13 -10.40 5.04
C ALA A 159 15.18 -11.28 4.34
N LYS A 160 15.03 -12.60 4.41
CA LYS A 160 15.96 -13.54 3.75
C LYS A 160 16.00 -13.38 2.22
N LYS A 161 14.85 -13.16 1.58
CA LYS A 161 14.72 -13.15 0.11
C LYS A 161 14.89 -11.78 -0.54
N SER A 162 14.69 -10.69 0.21
CA SER A 162 14.72 -9.32 -0.32
C SER A 162 15.70 -8.39 0.40
N GLY A 163 16.19 -8.76 1.59
CA GLY A 163 16.98 -7.87 2.45
C GLY A 163 16.14 -6.85 3.24
N PHE A 164 14.83 -6.74 2.97
CA PHE A 164 13.92 -5.83 3.67
C PHE A 164 13.29 -6.49 4.91
N LYS A 165 13.38 -5.78 6.04
CA LYS A 165 12.72 -6.09 7.30
C LYS A 165 11.28 -5.62 7.26
N VAL A 166 10.37 -6.48 7.71
CA VAL A 166 8.94 -6.16 7.87
C VAL A 166 8.68 -5.75 9.31
N VAL A 167 8.04 -4.60 9.48
CA VAL A 167 7.46 -4.14 10.75
C VAL A 167 5.96 -3.99 10.52
N TYR A 168 5.15 -4.40 11.50
CA TYR A 168 3.70 -4.28 11.43
C TYR A 168 3.22 -3.00 12.10
N GLY A 169 2.62 -2.12 11.30
CA GLY A 169 1.95 -0.91 11.74
C GLY A 169 0.56 -1.18 12.32
N PRO A 170 -0.25 -0.13 12.54
CA PRO A 170 -1.55 -0.23 13.18
C PRO A 170 -2.58 -1.02 12.34
N VAL A 171 -3.66 -1.44 13.00
CA VAL A 171 -4.84 -2.04 12.35
C VAL A 171 -5.57 -1.01 11.49
N ARG A 172 -5.70 0.22 11.99
CA ARG A 172 -6.41 1.31 11.33
C ARG A 172 -5.40 2.33 10.79
N ALA A 173 -5.68 2.90 9.61
CA ALA A 173 -4.76 3.83 8.95
C ALA A 173 -4.76 5.24 9.56
N ASP A 174 -5.78 5.61 10.33
CA ASP A 174 -5.87 6.87 11.08
C ASP A 174 -4.83 6.95 12.21
N ASP A 175 -4.51 5.82 12.82
CA ASP A 175 -3.45 5.72 13.84
C ASP A 175 -2.01 5.86 13.25
N LEU A 176 -1.86 5.91 11.92
CA LEU A 176 -0.55 5.86 11.27
C LEU A 176 0.33 7.07 11.61
N SER A 177 -0.26 8.28 11.70
CA SER A 177 0.51 9.48 12.02
C SER A 177 1.13 9.39 13.42
N GLU A 178 0.35 8.95 14.41
CA GLU A 178 0.82 8.76 15.78
C GLU A 178 1.83 7.61 15.86
N TYR A 179 1.58 6.50 15.17
CA TYR A 179 2.51 5.37 15.10
C TYR A 179 3.90 5.76 14.56
N LEU A 180 3.95 6.57 13.50
CA LEU A 180 5.20 7.07 12.93
C LEU A 180 5.92 8.03 13.88
N LYS A 181 5.17 8.95 14.53
CA LYS A 181 5.72 9.88 15.53
C LYS A 181 6.30 9.17 16.75
N ASN A 182 5.71 8.04 17.15
CA ASN A 182 6.16 7.21 18.27
C ASN A 182 7.30 6.25 17.89
N GLY A 183 8.01 6.48 16.78
CA GLY A 183 9.17 5.68 16.40
C GLY A 183 8.83 4.23 16.07
N LEU A 184 7.69 4.00 15.40
CA LEU A 184 7.20 2.68 14.98
C LEU A 184 6.77 1.78 16.15
N GLN A 185 6.40 2.38 17.28
CA GLN A 185 5.85 1.66 18.43
C GLN A 185 4.32 1.74 18.45
N LYS A 186 3.67 0.58 18.56
CA LYS A 186 2.20 0.50 18.64
C LYS A 186 1.75 0.61 20.10
N THR A 187 0.67 1.35 20.31
CA THR A 187 -0.13 1.19 21.54
C THR A 187 -0.97 -0.08 21.44
N GLU A 188 -1.51 -0.54 22.58
CA GLU A 188 -2.40 -1.70 22.59
C GLU A 188 -3.66 -1.46 21.73
N LYS A 189 -4.21 -0.24 21.77
CA LYS A 189 -5.38 0.16 20.99
C LYS A 189 -5.14 0.02 19.48
N MET A 190 -3.96 0.41 19.00
CA MET A 190 -3.57 0.31 17.59
C MET A 190 -3.50 -1.13 17.07
N SER A 191 -3.36 -2.10 17.96
CA SER A 191 -3.27 -3.53 17.62
C SER A 191 -4.62 -4.26 17.68
N ARG A 192 -5.70 -3.58 18.10
CA ARG A 192 -7.03 -4.19 18.29
C ARG A 192 -7.99 -3.82 17.15
N VAL A 193 -8.80 -4.81 16.73
CA VAL A 193 -9.93 -4.59 15.82
C VAL A 193 -11.18 -4.35 16.66
N PHE A 194 -11.81 -3.20 16.47
CA PHE A 194 -13.11 -2.90 17.06
C PHE A 194 -14.22 -3.18 16.04
N PHE A 195 -15.30 -3.81 16.50
CA PHE A 195 -16.48 -4.16 15.70
C PHE A 195 -17.69 -3.31 16.14
N HIS A 196 -17.56 -1.99 16.08
CA HIS A 196 -18.67 -1.11 16.43
C HIS A 196 -19.82 -1.24 15.42
N LEU A 197 -21.02 -0.82 15.82
CA LEU A 197 -22.21 -0.91 14.98
C LEU A 197 -22.01 -0.26 13.60
N LYS A 198 -21.34 0.91 13.54
CA LYS A 198 -20.99 1.59 12.29
C LYS A 198 -20.09 0.76 11.35
N ASP A 199 -19.16 -0.02 11.91
CA ASP A 199 -18.27 -0.87 11.12
C ASP A 199 -19.05 -2.03 10.49
N ARG A 200 -20.04 -2.56 11.23
CA ARG A 200 -20.94 -3.61 10.75
C ARG A 200 -21.91 -3.10 9.69
N LEU A 201 -22.52 -1.92 9.91
CA LEU A 201 -23.42 -1.32 8.93
C LEU A 201 -22.75 -1.02 7.58
N ALA A 202 -21.43 -0.80 7.57
CA ALA A 202 -20.69 -0.51 6.34
C ALA A 202 -20.62 -1.69 5.36
N VAL A 203 -20.87 -2.94 5.81
CA VAL A 203 -20.86 -4.14 4.97
C VAL A 203 -22.25 -4.66 4.58
N VAL A 204 -23.30 -4.23 5.30
CA VAL A 204 -24.69 -4.65 5.09
C VAL A 204 -25.18 -4.55 3.63
N PRO A 205 -24.91 -3.47 2.87
CA PRO A 205 -25.52 -3.31 1.54
C PRO A 205 -25.01 -4.30 0.48
N ILE A 206 -24.03 -5.15 0.79
CA ILE A 206 -23.54 -6.20 -0.11
C ILE A 206 -23.89 -7.61 0.39
N GLU A 207 -24.33 -7.72 1.65
CA GLU A 207 -24.71 -9.00 2.26
C GLU A 207 -26.21 -9.31 2.08
N LEU A 208 -27.01 -8.31 1.67
CA LEU A 208 -28.42 -8.40 1.29
C LEU A 208 -28.57 -8.44 -0.23
#